data_AF-A0A6V7PK05-F1
#
_entry.id   AF-A0A6V7PK05-F1
#
_cell.length_a   1.000
_cell.length_b   1.000
_cell.length_c   1.000
_cell.angle_alpha   90.00
_cell.angle_beta   90.00
_cell.angle_gamma   90.00
#
_symmetry.space_group_name_H-M   'P 1'
#
loop_
_entity.id
_entity.type
_entity.pdbx_description
1 polymer ?
#
loop_
_entity_poly.entity_id
_entity_poly.type
_entity_poly.pdbx_seq_one_letter_code
_entity_poly.pdbx_strand_id
1 'polypeptide(L)'
;MEKGVFVSCAAGNSGPTHTTLSNEAPWILTVGASSMDRKIKATVKLGNGQEVEGESAFQPAHFPSKMIPLVYPIGTQLSNCNRASLFSSNVTGKAVVCDRAGGPRIEIGTAVKEAGGAALVILNKETDGYTTLAEAHYLPASDVSYINGSKILSYINSTDKPLATISFQGTSLGTSPAPVVTFFSSRGLASRALAF
;
A
#
# COMPACT_ATOMS: atom_id res chain seq x y z
N MET A 1 21.04 25.90 -18.72
CA MET A 1 22.38 25.79 -18.10
C MET A 1 23.26 27.03 -18.23
N GLU A 2 22.93 27.96 -19.13
CA GLU A 2 23.77 29.13 -19.48
C GLU A 2 24.15 30.07 -18.31
N LYS A 3 23.42 30.01 -17.19
CA LYS A 3 23.71 30.79 -15.97
C LYS A 3 24.40 29.97 -14.88
N GLY A 4 24.85 28.75 -15.18
CA GLY A 4 25.50 27.86 -14.20
C GLY A 4 24.58 27.34 -13.10
N VAL A 5 23.25 27.49 -13.24
CA VAL A 5 22.27 27.02 -12.25
C VAL A 5 21.90 25.56 -12.54
N PHE A 6 22.12 24.69 -11.57
CA PHE A 6 21.75 23.28 -11.61
C PHE A 6 20.25 23.08 -11.32
N VAL A 7 19.61 22.18 -12.06
CA VAL A 7 18.18 21.88 -11.92
C VAL A 7 18.00 20.38 -11.69
N SER A 8 17.32 20.03 -10.60
CA SER A 8 16.95 18.66 -10.25
C SER A 8 15.43 18.54 -10.24
N CYS A 9 14.89 17.55 -10.94
CA CYS A 9 13.45 17.29 -11.01
C CYS A 9 13.13 15.81 -10.80
N ALA A 10 11.96 15.51 -10.24
CA ALA A 10 11.50 14.13 -10.08
C ALA A 10 11.16 13.50 -11.44
N ALA A 11 11.38 12.20 -11.60
CA ALA A 11 11.01 11.47 -12.82
C ALA A 11 9.49 11.46 -13.08
N GLY A 12 8.69 11.51 -12.02
CA GLY A 12 7.24 11.33 -12.03
C GLY A 12 6.81 10.08 -11.25
N ASN A 13 5.51 9.97 -11.00
CA ASN A 13 4.90 8.88 -10.22
C ASN A 13 3.91 8.04 -11.07
N SER A 14 4.19 7.92 -12.37
CA SER A 14 3.33 7.26 -13.35
C SER A 14 3.85 5.90 -13.81
N GLY A 15 4.86 5.34 -13.14
CA GLY A 15 5.32 3.97 -13.36
C GLY A 15 4.23 2.92 -13.03
N PRO A 16 4.50 1.62 -13.23
CA PRO A 16 5.80 1.02 -13.51
C PRO A 16 6.10 0.81 -15.01
N THR A 17 5.17 1.16 -15.90
CA THR A 17 5.34 0.94 -17.34
C THR A 17 6.40 1.87 -17.94
N HIS A 18 7.02 1.43 -19.04
CA HIS A 18 7.98 2.22 -19.81
C HIS A 18 7.36 3.53 -20.31
N THR A 19 8.23 4.51 -20.61
CA THR A 19 7.86 5.80 -21.24
C THR A 19 6.84 6.62 -20.42
N THR A 20 7.05 6.68 -19.10
CA THR A 20 6.19 7.39 -18.14
C THR A 20 6.88 8.58 -17.46
N LEU A 21 8.11 8.89 -17.88
CA LEU A 21 8.93 9.99 -17.37
C LEU A 21 8.37 11.36 -17.83
N SER A 22 8.43 12.39 -16.97
CA SER A 22 7.89 13.73 -17.31
C SER A 22 8.97 14.79 -17.53
N ASN A 23 10.10 14.72 -16.82
CA ASN A 23 11.18 15.71 -16.90
C ASN A 23 12.31 15.19 -17.81
N GLU A 24 12.13 15.33 -19.12
CA GLU A 24 12.99 14.68 -20.13
C GLU A 24 14.12 15.57 -20.66
N ALA A 25 14.19 16.85 -20.28
CA ALA A 25 15.17 17.76 -20.85
C ALA A 25 16.61 17.34 -20.48
N PRO A 26 17.56 17.26 -21.42
CA PRO A 26 18.90 16.71 -21.18
C PRO A 26 19.73 17.44 -20.12
N TRP A 27 19.40 18.70 -19.86
CA TRP A 27 20.08 19.54 -18.88
C TRP A 27 19.48 19.47 -17.47
N ILE A 28 18.44 18.65 -17.26
CA ILE A 28 17.82 18.42 -15.96
C ILE A 28 18.39 17.11 -15.38
N LEU A 29 18.78 17.12 -14.10
CA LEU A 29 18.95 15.86 -13.36
C LEU A 29 17.57 15.30 -13.03
N THR A 30 17.21 14.19 -13.67
CA THR A 30 15.92 13.53 -13.43
C THR A 30 16.06 12.36 -12.46
N VAL A 31 15.37 12.45 -11.32
CA VAL A 31 15.57 11.56 -10.17
C VAL A 31 14.38 10.62 -9.96
N GLY A 32 14.64 9.31 -9.95
CA GLY A 32 13.65 8.27 -9.62
C GLY A 32 13.48 8.06 -8.11
N ALA A 33 12.39 7.40 -7.71
CA ALA A 33 12.09 7.10 -6.32
C ALA A 33 12.47 5.65 -5.95
N SER A 34 13.07 5.46 -4.78
CA SER A 34 13.38 4.14 -4.23
C SER A 34 13.11 4.07 -2.72
N SER A 35 12.95 2.86 -2.19
CA SER A 35 12.82 2.61 -0.76
C SER A 35 14.16 2.83 -0.04
N MET A 36 14.06 2.98 1.28
CA MET A 36 15.18 2.94 2.21
C MET A 36 15.05 1.72 3.13
N ASP A 37 16.06 1.45 3.94
CA ASP A 37 16.09 0.34 4.90
C ASP A 37 15.20 0.58 6.15
N ARG A 38 14.54 1.74 6.23
CA ARG A 38 13.54 2.06 7.24
C ARG A 38 12.13 1.59 6.84
N LYS A 39 11.45 0.90 7.75
CA LYS A 39 10.00 0.58 7.65
C LYS A 39 9.23 1.01 8.88
N ILE A 40 7.96 1.39 8.72
CA ILE A 40 7.04 1.67 9.84
C ILE A 40 6.09 0.48 10.00
N LYS A 41 6.47 -0.48 10.83
CA LYS A 41 5.88 -1.82 10.87
C LYS A 41 4.46 -1.82 11.46
N ALA A 42 3.56 -2.44 10.70
CA ALA A 42 2.19 -2.75 11.10
C ALA A 42 1.88 -4.19 10.66
N THR A 43 2.24 -5.16 11.50
CA THR A 43 2.20 -6.59 11.16
C THR A 43 0.80 -7.16 11.37
N VAL A 44 0.22 -7.77 10.34
CA VAL A 44 -1.07 -8.45 10.43
C VAL A 44 -0.85 -9.84 11.03
N LYS A 45 -1.47 -10.11 12.18
CA LYS A 45 -1.46 -11.41 12.84
C LYS A 45 -2.76 -12.16 12.52
N LEU A 46 -2.65 -13.29 11.85
CA LEU A 46 -3.79 -14.10 11.42
C LEU A 46 -4.14 -15.16 12.47
N GLY A 47 -5.39 -15.61 12.51
CA GLY A 47 -5.88 -16.60 13.47
C GLY A 47 -5.26 -17.99 13.34
N ASN A 48 -4.61 -18.29 12.21
CA ASN A 48 -3.80 -19.50 12.03
C ASN A 48 -2.36 -19.37 12.57
N GLY A 49 -2.02 -18.25 13.22
CA GLY A 49 -0.68 -17.99 13.77
C GLY A 49 0.31 -17.39 12.78
N GLN A 50 -0.05 -17.21 11.51
CA GLN A 50 0.83 -16.53 10.56
C GLN A 50 0.93 -15.04 10.86
N GLU A 51 2.15 -14.51 10.76
CA GLU A 51 2.41 -13.08 10.83
C GLU A 51 2.81 -12.57 9.44
N VAL A 52 2.07 -11.58 8.95
CA VAL A 52 2.25 -10.99 7.64
C VAL A 52 2.72 -9.54 7.80
N GLU A 53 3.95 -9.27 7.34
CA GLU A 53 4.52 -7.93 7.44
C GLU A 53 3.79 -6.94 6.51
N GLY A 54 3.45 -5.79 7.07
CA GLY A 54 2.95 -4.62 6.35
C GLY A 54 3.44 -3.34 7.03
N GLU A 55 2.99 -2.20 6.49
CA GLU A 55 3.40 -0.88 6.98
C GLU A 55 2.21 0.04 7.23
N SER A 56 2.35 0.96 8.19
CA SER A 56 1.41 2.08 8.37
C SER A 56 2.05 3.20 9.14
N ALA A 57 1.84 4.45 8.72
CA ALA A 57 2.29 5.61 9.48
C ALA A 57 1.37 5.92 10.67
N PHE A 58 0.12 5.43 10.66
CA PHE A 58 -0.75 5.53 11.82
C PHE A 58 -0.41 4.41 12.81
N GLN A 59 0.22 4.78 13.93
CA GLN A 59 0.72 3.86 14.95
C GLN A 59 0.00 4.14 16.28
N PRO A 60 -1.25 3.66 16.47
CA PRO A 60 -2.00 3.89 17.70
C PRO A 60 -1.31 3.21 18.89
N ALA A 61 -1.13 3.94 19.99
CA ALA A 61 -0.49 3.42 21.21
C ALA A 61 -1.22 2.21 21.80
N HIS A 62 -2.55 2.14 21.61
CA HIS A 62 -3.41 1.11 22.19
C HIS A 62 -4.39 0.55 21.16
N PHE A 63 -3.90 -0.33 20.28
CA PHE A 63 -4.78 -1.20 19.50
C PHE A 63 -4.86 -2.58 20.16
N PRO A 64 -6.06 -3.10 20.48
CA PRO A 64 -6.18 -4.37 21.20
C PRO A 64 -5.58 -5.54 20.40
N SER A 65 -4.80 -6.39 21.07
CA SER A 65 -4.34 -7.66 20.51
C SER A 65 -5.46 -8.70 20.35
N LYS A 66 -6.68 -8.38 20.78
CA LYS A 66 -7.86 -9.21 20.56
C LYS A 66 -8.08 -9.36 19.06
N MET A 67 -8.12 -10.61 18.60
CA MET A 67 -8.45 -10.89 17.21
C MET A 67 -9.93 -10.58 16.95
N ILE A 68 -10.19 -9.94 15.83
CA ILE A 68 -11.52 -9.60 15.34
C ILE A 68 -11.79 -10.33 14.03
N PRO A 69 -13.06 -10.52 13.63
CA PRO A 69 -13.38 -11.11 12.34
C PRO A 69 -12.67 -10.37 11.20
N LEU A 70 -12.01 -11.12 10.34
CA LEU A 70 -11.38 -10.61 9.12
C LEU A 70 -12.35 -10.85 7.97
N VAL A 71 -12.66 -9.82 7.20
CA VAL A 71 -13.58 -9.95 6.06
C VAL A 71 -12.95 -9.41 4.80
N TYR A 72 -13.08 -10.18 3.74
CA TYR A 72 -12.82 -9.73 2.39
C TYR A 72 -14.17 -9.71 1.65
N PRO A 73 -14.72 -8.53 1.33
CA PRO A 73 -15.99 -8.44 0.60
C PRO A 73 -15.84 -9.01 -0.82
N ILE A 74 -16.11 -10.30 -1.00
CA ILE A 74 -16.02 -10.98 -2.31
C ILE A 74 -17.33 -10.78 -3.07
N GLY A 75 -17.26 -10.22 -4.28
CA GLY A 75 -18.39 -10.15 -5.22
C GLY A 75 -18.23 -9.08 -6.29
N THR A 76 -17.87 -9.50 -7.51
CA THR A 76 -17.94 -8.76 -8.78
C THR A 76 -17.12 -7.46 -8.86
N GLN A 77 -15.88 -7.46 -9.40
CA GLN A 77 -15.12 -6.24 -9.78
C GLN A 77 -15.01 -5.10 -8.72
N LEU A 78 -15.39 -5.36 -7.46
CA LEU A 78 -15.67 -4.40 -6.39
C LEU A 78 -14.80 -4.64 -5.14
N SER A 79 -13.72 -5.41 -5.25
CA SER A 79 -12.76 -5.66 -4.16
C SER A 79 -11.95 -4.42 -3.72
N ASN A 80 -12.15 -3.29 -4.40
CA ASN A 80 -11.59 -1.98 -4.08
C ASN A 80 -12.23 -1.31 -2.84
N CYS A 81 -13.11 -2.00 -2.11
CA CYS A 81 -13.80 -1.46 -0.93
C CYS A 81 -14.47 -0.11 -1.20
N ASN A 82 -15.23 -0.02 -2.29
CA ASN A 82 -15.99 1.20 -2.54
C ASN A 82 -17.13 1.32 -1.52
N ARG A 83 -17.61 2.55 -1.27
CA ARG A 83 -18.66 2.79 -0.24
C ARG A 83 -19.84 1.84 -0.37
N ALA A 84 -20.42 1.74 -1.56
CA ALA A 84 -21.62 0.93 -1.78
C ALA A 84 -21.43 -0.54 -1.36
N SER A 85 -20.28 -1.15 -1.71
CA SER A 85 -19.96 -2.52 -1.32
C SER A 85 -19.73 -2.70 0.19
N LEU A 86 -19.13 -1.71 0.86
CA LEU A 86 -18.86 -1.79 2.29
C LEU A 86 -20.14 -1.72 3.12
N PHE A 87 -21.07 -0.82 2.75
CA PHE A 87 -22.35 -0.68 3.45
C PHE A 87 -23.26 -1.91 3.27
N SER A 88 -23.15 -2.64 2.16
CA SER A 88 -23.91 -3.88 1.96
C SER A 88 -23.29 -5.10 2.67
N SER A 89 -22.01 -5.06 3.02
CA SER A 89 -21.24 -6.24 3.48
C SER A 89 -21.15 -6.43 5.01
N ASN A 90 -21.88 -5.64 5.81
CA ASN A 90 -21.87 -5.68 7.28
C ASN A 90 -20.44 -5.79 7.87
N VAL A 91 -19.64 -4.74 7.71
CA VAL A 91 -18.22 -4.69 8.13
C VAL A 91 -18.02 -4.12 9.54
N THR A 92 -19.10 -3.75 10.23
CA THR A 92 -19.05 -3.12 11.55
C THR A 92 -18.27 -3.94 12.57
N GLY A 93 -17.23 -3.34 13.16
CA GLY A 93 -16.39 -3.98 14.18
C GLY A 93 -15.39 -5.02 13.64
N LYS A 94 -15.23 -5.14 12.33
CA LYS A 94 -14.38 -6.15 11.67
C LYS A 94 -13.09 -5.54 11.11
N ALA A 95 -12.08 -6.37 10.91
CA ALA A 95 -10.93 -6.03 10.08
C ALA A 95 -11.30 -6.27 8.61
N VAL A 96 -11.18 -5.23 7.78
CA VAL A 96 -11.59 -5.29 6.37
C VAL A 96 -10.35 -5.39 5.49
N VAL A 97 -10.33 -6.37 4.60
CA VAL A 97 -9.32 -6.51 3.56
C VAL A 97 -9.83 -5.84 2.29
N CYS A 98 -8.99 -5.03 1.66
CA CYS A 98 -9.31 -4.27 0.46
C CYS A 98 -8.19 -4.36 -0.55
N ASP A 99 -8.53 -4.56 -1.82
CA ASP A 99 -7.57 -4.35 -2.89
C ASP A 99 -7.27 -2.87 -3.04
N ARG A 100 -6.03 -2.58 -3.42
CA ARG A 100 -5.61 -1.24 -3.81
C ARG A 100 -6.41 -0.75 -5.02
N ALA A 101 -7.16 0.33 -4.85
CA ALA A 101 -7.84 1.03 -5.94
C ALA A 101 -6.90 1.97 -6.75
N GLY A 102 -7.41 2.59 -7.81
CA GLY A 102 -6.66 3.61 -8.58
C GLY A 102 -6.57 4.99 -7.91
N GLY A 103 -7.55 5.37 -7.08
CA GLY A 103 -7.58 6.65 -6.34
C GLY A 103 -6.67 6.68 -5.10
N PRO A 104 -6.70 7.67 -4.22
CA PRO A 104 -5.90 7.69 -2.97
C PRO A 104 -6.22 6.51 -2.03
N ARG A 105 -5.23 5.90 -1.34
CA ARG A 105 -5.53 4.80 -0.38
C ARG A 105 -6.29 5.31 0.84
N ILE A 106 -6.00 6.54 1.28
CA ILE A 106 -6.73 7.20 2.37
C ILE A 106 -8.26 7.16 2.16
N GLU A 107 -8.75 7.31 0.92
CA GLU A 107 -10.20 7.26 0.64
C GLU A 107 -10.82 5.89 0.97
N ILE A 108 -10.08 4.80 0.71
CA ILE A 108 -10.48 3.44 1.10
C ILE A 108 -10.59 3.37 2.63
N GLY A 109 -9.59 3.91 3.34
CA GLY A 109 -9.60 4.01 4.80
C GLY A 109 -10.80 4.77 5.34
N THR A 110 -11.10 5.93 4.75
CA THR A 110 -12.28 6.73 5.11
C THR A 110 -13.56 5.94 4.91
N ALA A 111 -13.74 5.29 3.77
CA ALA A 111 -14.93 4.51 3.47
C ALA A 111 -15.12 3.32 4.44
N VAL A 112 -14.04 2.61 4.79
CA VAL A 112 -14.10 1.51 5.76
C VAL A 112 -14.46 2.02 7.15
N LYS A 113 -13.88 3.14 7.58
CA LYS A 113 -14.21 3.76 8.86
C LYS A 113 -15.67 4.19 8.93
N GLU A 114 -16.18 4.84 7.87
CA GLU A 114 -17.58 5.27 7.79
C GLU A 114 -18.56 4.09 7.79
N ALA A 115 -18.19 2.95 7.19
CA ALA A 115 -18.97 1.72 7.24
C ALA A 115 -18.85 0.97 8.59
N GLY A 116 -18.12 1.53 9.57
CA GLY A 116 -17.96 0.97 10.91
C GLY A 116 -16.86 -0.08 11.06
N GLY A 117 -16.00 -0.25 10.05
CA GLY A 117 -14.85 -1.16 10.13
C GLY A 117 -13.88 -0.76 11.25
N ALA A 118 -13.35 -1.75 11.97
CA ALA A 118 -12.46 -1.54 13.10
C ALA A 118 -10.98 -1.46 12.70
N ALA A 119 -10.60 -2.09 11.59
CA ALA A 119 -9.25 -2.05 11.04
C ALA A 119 -9.29 -2.28 9.52
N LEU A 120 -8.20 -1.93 8.84
CA LEU A 120 -8.03 -2.06 7.40
C LEU A 120 -6.73 -2.80 7.07
N VAL A 121 -6.79 -3.71 6.09
CA VAL A 121 -5.60 -4.27 5.44
C VAL A 121 -5.71 -4.01 3.95
N ILE A 122 -4.75 -3.26 3.39
CA ILE A 122 -4.72 -2.93 1.96
C ILE A 122 -3.76 -3.87 1.25
N LEU A 123 -4.27 -4.56 0.24
CA LEU A 123 -3.49 -5.45 -0.61
C LEU A 123 -2.98 -4.70 -1.82
N ASN A 124 -1.66 -4.67 -1.99
CA ASN A 124 -1.04 -4.19 -3.22
C ASN A 124 -1.42 -5.05 -4.43
N LYS A 125 -1.41 -4.44 -5.61
CA LYS A 125 -1.53 -5.16 -6.89
C LYS A 125 -0.21 -5.84 -7.22
N GLU A 126 -0.27 -6.83 -8.10
CA GLU A 126 0.92 -7.49 -8.64
C GLU A 126 1.92 -6.50 -9.24
N THR A 127 1.42 -5.46 -9.93
CA THR A 127 2.21 -4.37 -10.51
C THR A 127 2.98 -3.54 -9.48
N ASP A 128 2.53 -3.55 -8.22
CA ASP A 128 3.15 -2.79 -7.13
C ASP A 128 4.29 -3.59 -6.46
N GLY A 129 4.34 -4.89 -6.74
CA GLY A 129 5.37 -5.82 -6.28
C GLY A 129 5.57 -5.81 -4.76
N TYR A 130 6.83 -5.70 -4.35
CA TYR A 130 7.24 -5.71 -2.94
C TYR A 130 7.09 -4.35 -2.24
N THR A 131 6.82 -3.27 -2.96
CA THR A 131 6.92 -1.91 -2.43
C THR A 131 5.65 -1.49 -1.70
N THR A 132 5.75 -1.27 -0.39
CA THR A 132 4.67 -0.81 0.48
C THR A 132 4.71 0.71 0.68
N LEU A 133 3.57 1.29 1.06
CA LEU A 133 3.45 2.71 1.39
C LEU A 133 2.91 2.81 2.80
N ALA A 134 3.70 3.36 3.72
CA ALA A 134 3.27 3.60 5.09
C ALA A 134 2.33 4.82 5.13
N GLU A 135 1.06 4.64 4.77
CA GLU A 135 0.06 5.71 4.83
C GLU A 135 -0.56 5.85 6.23
N ALA A 136 -0.97 7.07 6.58
CA ALA A 136 -1.65 7.39 7.83
C ALA A 136 -3.16 7.41 7.60
N HIS A 137 -3.80 6.25 7.74
CA HIS A 137 -5.26 6.15 7.64
C HIS A 137 -5.97 6.67 8.90
N TYR A 138 -7.26 7.00 8.76
CA TYR A 138 -8.10 7.47 9.88
C TYR A 138 -8.56 6.35 10.84
N LEU A 139 -8.14 5.12 10.60
CA LEU A 139 -8.36 3.93 11.40
C LEU A 139 -7.08 3.06 11.38
N PRO A 140 -6.91 2.12 12.33
CA PRO A 140 -5.82 1.15 12.32
C PRO A 140 -5.71 0.45 10.96
N ALA A 141 -4.57 0.55 10.30
CA ALA A 141 -4.38 0.03 8.96
C ALA A 141 -3.03 -0.68 8.79
N SER A 142 -2.92 -1.52 7.76
CA SER A 142 -1.67 -2.12 7.31
C SER A 142 -1.68 -2.26 5.79
N ASP A 143 -0.71 -1.64 5.13
CA ASP A 143 -0.45 -1.81 3.70
C ASP A 143 0.54 -2.97 3.52
N VAL A 144 0.11 -4.01 2.80
CA VAL A 144 0.93 -5.21 2.56
C VAL A 144 1.32 -5.33 1.08
N SER A 145 2.49 -5.91 0.83
CA SER A 145 2.94 -6.24 -0.52
C SER A 145 2.02 -7.27 -1.19
N TYR A 146 2.11 -7.41 -2.51
CA TYR A 146 1.27 -8.35 -3.26
C TYR A 146 1.38 -9.80 -2.72
N ILE A 147 2.60 -10.29 -2.55
CA ILE A 147 2.87 -11.66 -2.04
C ILE A 147 2.32 -11.86 -0.62
N ASN A 148 2.44 -10.84 0.23
CA ASN A 148 1.90 -10.89 1.58
C ASN A 148 0.36 -10.85 1.56
N GLY A 149 -0.22 -10.06 0.67
CA GLY A 149 -1.67 -10.07 0.42
C GLY A 149 -2.19 -11.41 -0.06
N SER A 150 -1.48 -12.09 -0.97
CA SER A 150 -1.85 -13.44 -1.41
C SER A 150 -1.92 -14.44 -0.25
N LYS A 151 -0.99 -14.36 0.73
CA LYS A 151 -1.04 -15.22 1.93
C LYS A 151 -2.30 -14.94 2.77
N ILE A 152 -2.67 -13.68 2.93
CA ILE A 152 -3.90 -13.29 3.66
C ILE A 152 -5.13 -13.84 2.94
N LEU A 153 -5.21 -13.70 1.61
CA LEU A 153 -6.32 -14.24 0.82
C LEU A 153 -6.39 -15.77 0.89
N SER A 154 -5.25 -16.46 0.81
CA SER A 154 -5.19 -17.92 1.01
C SER A 154 -5.68 -18.33 2.39
N TYR A 155 -5.32 -17.57 3.44
CA TYR A 155 -5.83 -17.82 4.79
C TYR A 155 -7.35 -17.62 4.89
N ILE A 156 -7.88 -16.51 4.35
CA ILE A 156 -9.33 -16.23 4.35
C ILE A 156 -10.10 -17.37 3.69
N ASN A 157 -9.60 -17.90 2.57
CA ASN A 157 -10.23 -19.01 1.86
C ASN A 157 -10.07 -20.38 2.54
N SER A 158 -9.20 -20.49 3.55
CA SER A 158 -8.92 -21.76 4.25
C SER A 158 -9.83 -22.03 5.46
N THR A 159 -10.65 -21.05 5.87
CA THR A 159 -11.48 -21.15 7.08
C THR A 159 -12.76 -20.34 6.95
N ASP A 160 -13.85 -20.83 7.54
CA ASP A 160 -15.14 -20.11 7.58
C ASP A 160 -15.16 -18.95 8.59
N LYS A 161 -14.19 -18.91 9.50
CA LYS A 161 -14.10 -17.91 10.58
C LYS A 161 -12.72 -17.28 10.63
N PRO A 162 -12.31 -16.56 9.57
CA PRO A 162 -11.02 -15.89 9.55
C PRO A 162 -10.99 -14.77 10.60
N LEU A 163 -9.92 -14.73 11.37
CA LEU A 163 -9.68 -13.78 12.43
C LEU A 163 -8.33 -13.11 12.21
N ALA A 164 -8.21 -11.83 12.59
CA ALA A 164 -6.93 -11.14 12.59
C ALA A 164 -6.86 -10.00 13.60
N THR A 165 -5.65 -9.54 13.87
CA THR A 165 -5.36 -8.25 14.52
C THR A 165 -4.13 -7.63 13.86
N ILE A 166 -3.84 -6.36 14.17
CA ILE A 166 -2.66 -5.64 13.66
C ILE A 166 -1.76 -5.30 14.85
N SER A 167 -0.49 -5.65 14.73
CA SER A 167 0.54 -5.30 15.70
C SER A 167 1.35 -4.12 15.18
N PHE A 168 1.20 -2.97 15.82
CA PHE A 168 1.94 -1.75 15.54
C PHE A 168 3.28 -1.79 16.29
N GLN A 169 4.39 -1.78 15.54
CA GLN A 169 5.74 -1.99 16.09
C GLN A 169 6.64 -0.75 15.92
N GLY A 170 6.09 0.36 15.42
CA GLY A 170 6.84 1.59 15.20
C GLY A 170 7.85 1.47 14.06
N THR A 171 8.93 2.24 14.17
CA THR A 171 9.96 2.32 13.13
C THR A 171 11.04 1.26 13.33
N SER A 172 11.35 0.53 12.26
CA SER A 172 12.45 -0.44 12.19
C SER A 172 13.46 0.05 11.15
N LEU A 173 14.76 -0.05 11.46
CA LEU A 173 15.87 0.26 10.54
C LEU A 173 16.59 -1.03 10.10
N GLY A 174 17.45 -0.96 9.08
CA GLY A 174 18.22 -2.10 8.60
C GLY A 174 17.39 -3.20 7.92
N THR A 175 16.24 -2.86 7.36
CA THR A 175 15.39 -3.83 6.63
C THR A 175 15.91 -4.09 5.22
N SER A 176 15.66 -5.30 4.73
CA SER A 176 16.07 -5.77 3.41
C SER A 176 14.85 -6.32 2.64
N PRO A 177 14.77 -6.14 1.32
CA PRO A 177 15.73 -5.44 0.46
C PRO A 177 15.60 -3.91 0.52
N ALA A 178 16.73 -3.20 0.50
CA ALA A 178 16.81 -1.76 0.32
C ALA A 178 18.16 -1.34 -0.30
N PRO A 179 18.20 -0.37 -1.23
CA PRO A 179 17.05 0.30 -1.85
C PRO A 179 16.36 -0.58 -2.92
N VAL A 180 15.07 -0.38 -3.11
CA VAL A 180 14.29 -0.96 -4.21
C VAL A 180 13.52 0.15 -4.91
N VAL A 181 13.61 0.24 -6.23
CA VAL A 181 12.87 1.27 -7.00
C VAL A 181 11.37 1.09 -6.79
N THR A 182 10.68 2.15 -6.36
CA THR A 182 9.23 2.07 -6.06
C THR A 182 8.44 1.81 -7.33
N PHE A 183 7.32 1.08 -7.23
CA PHE A 183 6.52 0.73 -8.42
C PHE A 183 6.09 1.96 -9.21
N PHE A 184 5.66 3.02 -8.51
CA PHE A 184 5.16 4.25 -9.11
C PHE A 184 6.26 5.11 -9.73
N SER A 185 7.54 4.91 -9.39
CA SER A 185 8.62 5.70 -10.00
C SER A 185 8.54 5.58 -11.52
N SER A 186 8.36 6.71 -12.20
CA SER A 186 8.27 6.75 -13.66
C SER A 186 9.51 6.15 -14.32
N ARG A 187 9.31 5.50 -15.45
CA ARG A 187 10.34 4.79 -16.22
C ARG A 187 10.59 5.48 -17.55
N GLY A 188 11.84 5.43 -18.01
CA GLY A 188 12.18 5.82 -19.38
C GLY A 188 11.59 4.87 -20.43
N LEU A 189 11.76 5.13 -21.73
CA LEU A 189 12.59 6.17 -22.35
C LEU A 189 11.91 7.55 -22.39
N ALA A 190 12.65 8.59 -22.79
CA ALA A 190 12.05 9.90 -23.07
C ALA A 190 11.08 9.77 -24.26
N SER A 191 9.86 10.30 -24.11
CA SER A 191 8.82 10.33 -25.13
C SER A 191 9.19 11.20 -26.34
N ARG A 192 10.12 12.14 -26.18
CA ARG A 192 10.66 12.94 -27.30
C ARG A 192 12.07 12.49 -27.65
N ALA A 193 12.25 12.00 -28.88
CA ALA A 193 13.58 11.90 -29.47
C ALA A 193 14.18 13.30 -29.55
N LEU A 194 15.39 13.48 -29.02
CA LEU A 194 16.15 14.71 -29.16
C LEU A 194 16.50 14.88 -30.64
N ALA A 195 15.73 15.71 -31.35
CA ALA A 195 16.22 16.32 -32.57
C ALA A 195 17.21 17.41 -32.13
N PHE A 196 18.50 17.13 -32.32
CA PHE A 196 19.56 18.14 -32.25
C PHE A 196 19.64 18.90 -33.57
#